data_AF-A0A954NUT3-F1
#
_entry.id   AF-A0A954NUT3-F1
#
_cell.length_a   1.000
_cell.length_b   1.000
_cell.length_c   1.000
_cell.angle_alpha   90.00
_cell.angle_beta   90.00
_cell.angle_gamma   90.00
#
_symmetry.space_group_name_H-M   'P 1'
#
loop_
_entity.id
_entity.type
_entity.pdbx_description
1 polymer ?
#
loop_
_entity_poly.entity_id
_entity_poly.type
_entity_poly.pdbx_seq_one_letter_code
_entity_poly.pdbx_strand_id
1 'polypeptide(L)'
;MSESPINGNLGRRDVLKGAVASSLGLTMAATTASAQQVQQASSLIERENERPGTTDWQLTRVRINKGKFRTSLIEGYCSHQSIAAGQKLSIHVSTEPARKFLIDIYRMGYYGSAGAMHKQQFGPHTGVTQPVPEMTELPERLRECRWEP
;
A
#
# COMPACT_ATOMS: atom_id res chain seq x y z
N MET A 1 31.68 54.61 -44.46
CA MET A 1 30.84 53.41 -44.66
C MET A 1 31.02 52.49 -43.45
N SER A 2 30.03 52.41 -42.58
CA SER A 2 29.99 51.57 -41.38
C SER A 2 28.73 50.70 -41.40
N GLU A 3 28.92 49.42 -41.04
CA GLU A 3 28.01 48.43 -40.42
C GLU A 3 26.71 47.94 -41.10
N SER A 4 26.55 46.60 -41.00
CA SER A 4 25.42 45.71 -41.36
C SER A 4 24.30 45.78 -40.28
N PRO A 5 23.07 45.18 -40.41
CA PRO A 5 22.87 43.71 -40.57
C PRO A 5 21.56 43.25 -41.29
N ILE A 6 21.47 41.97 -41.66
CA ILE A 6 20.15 41.29 -41.74
C ILE A 6 20.20 39.93 -41.03
N ASN A 7 19.32 39.81 -40.04
CA ASN A 7 19.09 38.66 -39.17
C ASN A 7 18.71 37.38 -39.93
N GLY A 8 19.47 36.30 -39.75
CA GLY A 8 19.07 34.95 -40.13
C GLY A 8 18.27 34.28 -39.02
N ASN A 9 16.94 34.36 -39.10
CA ASN A 9 16.00 33.73 -38.18
C ASN A 9 16.02 32.21 -38.38
N LEU A 10 16.48 31.43 -37.39
CA LEU A 10 16.40 29.97 -37.41
C LEU A 10 14.94 29.53 -37.50
N GLY A 11 14.58 28.90 -38.60
CA GLY A 11 13.20 28.50 -38.86
C GLY A 11 12.80 27.32 -37.97
N ARG A 12 11.53 27.30 -37.52
CA ARG A 12 10.91 26.15 -36.83
C ARG A 12 11.11 24.81 -37.57
N ARG A 13 11.27 24.86 -38.88
CA ARG A 13 11.53 23.70 -39.74
C ARG A 13 12.95 23.14 -39.61
N ASP A 14 13.94 23.94 -39.22
CA ASP A 14 15.31 23.47 -39.00
C ASP A 14 15.43 22.76 -37.64
N VAL A 15 14.65 23.18 -36.64
CA VAL A 15 14.53 22.50 -35.33
C VAL A 15 13.87 21.12 -35.46
N LEU A 16 12.87 20.97 -36.35
CA LEU A 16 12.23 19.68 -36.61
C LEU A 16 13.14 18.68 -37.35
N LYS A 17 14.07 19.16 -38.18
CA LYS A 17 15.03 18.28 -38.88
C LYS A 17 16.13 17.77 -37.95
N GLY A 18 16.51 18.54 -36.92
CA GLY A 18 17.43 18.08 -35.87
C GLY A 18 16.82 17.12 -34.84
N ALA A 19 15.49 17.03 -34.75
CA ALA A 19 14.81 16.20 -33.76
C ALA A 19 14.75 14.71 -34.13
N VAL A 20 14.95 14.32 -35.40
CA VAL A 20 14.73 12.93 -35.83
C VAL A 20 15.86 11.99 -35.37
N ALA A 21 17.11 12.45 -35.32
CA ALA A 21 18.22 11.61 -34.84
C ALA A 21 18.20 11.43 -33.31
N SER A 22 17.86 12.49 -32.57
CA SER A 22 17.81 12.46 -31.11
C SER A 22 16.53 11.79 -30.57
N SER A 23 15.41 11.88 -31.29
CA SER A 23 14.15 11.25 -30.87
C SER A 23 14.16 9.73 -31.03
N LEU A 24 14.85 9.15 -32.02
CA LEU A 24 15.04 7.70 -32.11
C LEU A 24 15.92 7.16 -30.97
N GLY A 25 17.00 7.87 -30.61
CA GLY A 25 17.84 7.48 -29.46
C GLY A 25 17.12 7.60 -28.12
N LEU A 26 16.38 8.69 -27.90
CA LEU A 26 15.59 8.91 -26.69
C LEU A 26 14.38 7.97 -26.58
N THR A 27 13.67 7.69 -27.68
CA THR A 27 12.55 6.72 -27.66
C THR A 27 13.04 5.28 -27.51
N MET A 28 14.14 4.88 -28.15
CA MET A 28 14.74 3.55 -27.96
C MET A 28 15.33 3.37 -26.54
N ALA A 29 15.99 4.39 -26.00
CA ALA A 29 16.49 4.34 -24.61
C ALA A 29 15.35 4.32 -23.59
N ALA A 30 14.27 5.08 -23.82
CA ALA A 30 13.11 5.09 -22.93
C ALA A 30 12.31 3.77 -22.97
N THR A 31 12.14 3.16 -24.15
CA THR A 31 11.43 1.88 -24.29
C THR A 31 12.22 0.72 -23.71
N THR A 32 13.54 0.68 -23.92
CA THR A 32 14.42 -0.35 -23.34
C THR A 32 14.53 -0.22 -21.82
N ALA A 33 14.65 1.00 -21.28
CA ALA A 33 14.65 1.22 -19.83
C ALA A 33 13.34 0.78 -19.17
N SER A 34 12.19 1.08 -19.79
CA SER A 34 10.88 0.67 -19.28
C SER A 34 10.69 -0.85 -19.32
N ALA A 35 11.12 -1.51 -20.42
CA ALA A 35 11.05 -2.96 -20.56
C ALA A 35 11.95 -3.68 -19.55
N GLN A 36 13.16 -3.16 -19.30
CA GLN A 36 14.08 -3.71 -18.32
C GLN A 36 13.55 -3.62 -16.88
N GLN A 37 12.89 -2.52 -16.53
CA GLN A 37 12.24 -2.35 -15.22
C GLN A 37 11.10 -3.35 -15.01
N VAL A 38 10.27 -3.58 -16.04
CA VAL A 38 9.19 -4.57 -15.97
C VAL A 38 9.76 -5.99 -15.79
N GLN A 39 10.81 -6.34 -16.53
CA GLN A 39 11.46 -7.66 -16.42
C GLN A 39 12.15 -7.86 -15.06
N GLN A 40 12.73 -6.81 -14.50
CA GLN A 40 13.31 -6.89 -13.16
C GLN A 40 12.21 -7.08 -12.11
N ALA A 41 11.10 -6.35 -12.21
CA ALA A 41 9.97 -6.49 -11.30
C ALA A 41 9.32 -7.87 -11.36
N SER A 42 9.15 -8.46 -12.55
CA SER A 42 8.65 -9.84 -12.69
C SER A 42 9.58 -10.83 -12.01
N SER A 43 10.89 -10.73 -12.23
CA SER A 43 11.86 -11.64 -11.60
C SER A 43 11.88 -11.55 -10.06
N LEU A 44 11.61 -10.38 -9.48
CA LEU A 44 11.53 -10.21 -8.02
C LEU A 44 10.24 -10.82 -7.46
N ILE A 45 9.12 -10.65 -8.17
CA ILE A 45 7.83 -11.22 -7.76
C ILE A 45 7.86 -12.75 -7.89
N GLU A 46 8.46 -13.28 -8.96
CA GLU A 46 8.66 -14.72 -9.16
C GLU A 46 9.45 -15.34 -8.00
N ARG A 47 10.65 -14.80 -7.71
CA ARG A 47 11.49 -15.28 -6.60
C ARG A 47 10.80 -15.19 -5.24
N GLU A 48 10.03 -14.13 -5.01
CA GLU A 48 9.28 -13.99 -3.77
C GLU A 48 8.12 -14.99 -3.70
N ASN A 49 7.43 -15.26 -4.82
CA ASN A 49 6.34 -16.24 -4.88
C ASN A 49 6.82 -17.70 -4.80
N GLU A 50 8.10 -17.98 -5.04
CA GLU A 50 8.73 -19.30 -4.80
C GLU A 50 8.87 -19.63 -3.30
N ARG A 51 8.70 -18.63 -2.42
CA ARG A 51 8.78 -18.85 -0.98
C ARG A 51 7.56 -19.65 -0.46
N PRO A 52 7.72 -20.44 0.60
CA PRO A 52 6.60 -21.16 1.21
C PRO A 52 5.50 -20.20 1.68
N GLY A 53 4.27 -20.47 1.27
CA GLY A 53 3.07 -19.76 1.72
C GLY A 53 2.33 -20.49 2.85
N THR A 54 1.25 -19.88 3.35
CA THR A 54 0.33 -20.44 4.35
C THR A 54 -1.11 -19.96 4.10
N THR A 55 -2.10 -20.74 4.54
CA THR A 55 -3.53 -20.38 4.54
C THR A 55 -4.01 -19.81 5.88
N ASP A 56 -3.15 -19.68 6.89
CA ASP A 56 -3.51 -19.24 8.25
C ASP A 56 -4.02 -17.79 8.33
N TRP A 57 -3.83 -17.00 7.27
CA TRP A 57 -4.40 -15.66 7.15
C TRP A 57 -5.94 -15.66 7.05
N GLN A 58 -6.54 -16.81 6.70
CA GLN A 58 -7.98 -16.93 6.57
C GLN A 58 -8.66 -17.01 7.94
N LEU A 59 -9.71 -16.22 8.12
CA LEU A 59 -10.50 -16.23 9.34
C LEU A 59 -11.40 -17.46 9.39
N THR A 60 -11.08 -18.43 10.25
CA THR A 60 -11.84 -19.69 10.40
C THR A 60 -12.93 -19.65 11.48
N ARG A 61 -12.95 -18.62 12.33
CA ARG A 61 -13.84 -18.53 13.50
C ARG A 61 -14.58 -17.18 13.57
N VAL A 62 -15.26 -16.82 12.49
CA VAL A 62 -16.09 -15.62 12.44
C VAL A 62 -17.46 -15.92 13.05
N ARG A 63 -17.85 -15.16 14.08
CA ARG A 63 -19.18 -15.26 14.70
C ARG A 63 -19.65 -13.92 15.24
N ILE A 64 -20.96 -13.69 15.17
CA ILE A 64 -21.62 -12.52 15.74
C ILE A 64 -21.91 -12.81 17.22
N ASN A 65 -21.57 -11.89 18.12
CA ASN A 65 -21.88 -12.01 19.55
C ASN A 65 -22.64 -10.78 20.10
N LYS A 66 -22.79 -9.70 19.33
CA LYS A 66 -23.44 -8.47 19.76
C LYS A 66 -24.27 -7.87 18.63
N GLY A 67 -25.57 -7.66 18.87
CA GLY A 67 -26.49 -7.13 17.85
C GLY A 67 -26.61 -8.05 16.63
N LYS A 68 -26.99 -7.47 15.48
CA LYS A 68 -27.27 -8.23 14.25
C LYS A 68 -26.02 -8.49 13.38
N PHE A 69 -24.97 -7.67 13.51
CA PHE A 69 -23.85 -7.64 12.56
C PHE A 69 -22.46 -7.48 13.19
N ARG A 70 -22.34 -7.44 14.52
CA ARG A 70 -21.07 -7.10 15.20
C ARG A 70 -20.48 -8.26 15.99
N THR A 71 -19.15 -8.36 15.96
CA THR A 71 -18.38 -9.22 16.86
C THR A 71 -17.50 -8.38 17.77
N SER A 72 -17.90 -8.15 19.03
CA SER A 72 -17.10 -7.41 20.01
C SER A 72 -16.00 -8.25 20.65
N LEU A 73 -15.91 -9.53 20.28
CA LEU A 73 -14.88 -10.42 20.80
C LEU A 73 -13.49 -9.86 20.47
N ILE A 74 -13.23 -9.45 19.24
CA ILE A 74 -12.01 -8.75 18.88
C ILE A 74 -12.29 -7.85 17.70
N GLU A 75 -11.94 -6.58 17.85
CA GLU A 75 -12.09 -5.54 16.84
C GLU A 75 -10.81 -4.73 16.80
N GLY A 76 -10.48 -4.18 15.64
CA GLY A 76 -9.32 -3.31 15.55
C GLY A 76 -9.22 -2.61 14.21
N TYR A 77 -8.39 -1.58 14.19
CA TYR A 77 -8.05 -0.82 13.00
C TYR A 77 -6.60 -0.35 13.08
N CYS A 78 -6.05 0.04 11.93
CA CYS A 78 -4.73 0.64 11.86
C CYS A 78 -4.87 2.15 11.70
N SER A 79 -3.94 2.91 12.29
CA SER A 79 -3.87 4.38 12.18
C SER A 79 -3.76 4.88 10.73
N HIS A 80 -3.16 4.09 9.84
CA HIS A 80 -2.96 4.43 8.43
C HIS A 80 -3.22 3.20 7.55
N GLN A 81 -3.62 3.43 6.31
CA GLN A 81 -3.78 2.36 5.31
C GLN A 81 -2.45 2.01 4.64
N SER A 82 -1.51 2.95 4.59
CA SER A 82 -0.18 2.78 4.03
C SER A 82 0.83 3.63 4.80
N ILE A 83 2.05 3.12 4.89
CA ILE A 83 3.19 3.82 5.50
C ILE A 83 4.44 3.55 4.67
N ALA A 84 5.38 4.50 4.69
CA ALA A 84 6.70 4.31 4.10
C ALA A 84 7.62 3.54 5.07
N ALA A 85 8.71 2.97 4.54
CA ALA A 85 9.73 2.34 5.37
C ALA A 85 10.31 3.36 6.38
N GLY A 86 10.49 2.91 7.63
CA GLY A 86 10.94 3.76 8.73
C GLY A 86 9.83 4.56 9.42
N GLN A 87 8.62 4.63 8.87
CA GLN A 87 7.47 5.21 9.55
C GLN A 87 6.82 4.22 10.53
N LYS A 88 6.02 4.76 11.46
CA LYS A 88 5.32 3.98 12.49
C LYS A 88 3.86 3.77 12.14
N LEU A 89 3.40 2.53 12.20
CA LEU A 89 1.99 2.16 12.14
C LEU A 89 1.50 1.79 13.54
N SER A 90 0.50 2.50 14.04
CA SER A 90 -0.22 2.10 15.26
C SER A 90 -1.40 1.20 14.91
N ILE A 91 -1.60 0.15 15.70
CA ILE A 91 -2.71 -0.81 15.58
C ILE A 91 -3.54 -0.69 16.85
N HIS A 92 -4.82 -0.38 16.72
CA HIS A 92 -5.74 -0.17 17.83
C HIS A 92 -6.63 -1.39 17.96
N VAL A 93 -6.71 -1.99 19.15
CA VAL A 93 -7.46 -3.24 19.38
C VAL A 93 -8.38 -3.11 20.58
N SER A 94 -9.61 -3.60 20.43
CA SER A 94 -10.58 -3.77 21.50
C SER A 94 -10.94 -5.24 21.63
N THR A 95 -11.02 -5.72 22.88
CA THR A 95 -11.53 -7.06 23.20
C THR A 95 -12.58 -6.97 24.29
N GLU A 96 -13.77 -7.52 24.03
CA GLU A 96 -14.87 -7.63 25.00
C GLU A 96 -15.35 -9.10 25.05
N PRO A 97 -15.11 -9.86 26.15
CA PRO A 97 -14.37 -9.45 27.36
C PRO A 97 -12.86 -9.25 27.09
N ALA A 98 -12.22 -8.46 27.96
CA ALA A 98 -10.79 -8.21 27.95
C ALA A 98 -10.00 -9.53 27.96
N ARG A 99 -9.09 -9.71 26.99
CA ARG A 99 -8.26 -10.91 26.89
C ARG A 99 -6.97 -10.66 26.13
N LYS A 100 -6.02 -11.59 26.27
CA LYS A 100 -4.78 -11.54 25.50
C LYS A 100 -5.03 -11.83 24.02
N PHE A 101 -4.26 -11.20 23.14
CA PHE A 101 -4.31 -11.43 21.69
C PHE A 101 -2.91 -11.39 21.06
N LEU A 102 -2.81 -11.93 19.85
CA LEU A 102 -1.60 -11.91 19.01
C LEU A 102 -1.90 -11.10 17.75
N ILE A 103 -0.85 -10.56 17.13
CA ILE A 103 -0.91 -9.94 15.81
C ILE A 103 0.03 -10.70 14.89
N ASP A 104 -0.53 -11.30 13.84
CA ASP A 104 0.24 -11.94 12.78
C ASP A 104 0.25 -11.05 11.53
N ILE A 105 1.44 -10.75 11.03
CA ILE A 105 1.65 -9.98 9.81
C ILE A 105 1.88 -10.95 8.67
N TYR A 106 1.08 -10.79 7.62
CA TYR A 106 1.19 -11.57 6.39
C TYR A 106 1.50 -10.65 5.21
N ARG A 107 2.37 -11.10 4.31
CA ARG A 107 2.47 -10.52 2.97
C ARG A 107 1.54 -11.31 2.05
N MET A 108 0.55 -10.65 1.47
CA MET A 108 -0.37 -11.26 0.50
C MET A 108 0.34 -11.57 -0.83
N GLY A 109 -0.02 -12.67 -1.49
CA GLY A 109 0.61 -13.08 -2.75
C GLY A 109 0.22 -14.49 -3.20
N TYR A 110 0.77 -14.97 -4.30
CA TYR A 110 0.39 -16.29 -4.84
C TYR A 110 0.91 -17.44 -3.97
N TYR A 111 2.21 -17.45 -3.65
CA TYR A 111 2.91 -18.47 -2.86
C TYR A 111 2.39 -19.90 -3.04
N GLY A 112 2.43 -20.40 -4.27
CA GLY A 112 1.97 -21.75 -4.59
C GLY A 112 0.49 -21.98 -4.23
N SER A 113 -0.37 -20.98 -4.46
CA SER A 113 -1.82 -20.96 -4.15
C SER A 113 -2.23 -20.79 -2.68
N ALA A 114 -1.28 -20.66 -1.74
CA ALA A 114 -1.62 -20.47 -0.33
C ALA A 114 -2.20 -19.08 -0.01
N GLY A 115 -1.93 -18.08 -0.84
CA GLY A 115 -2.53 -16.73 -0.75
C GLY A 115 -1.78 -15.73 0.13
N ALA A 116 -0.89 -16.19 1.01
CA ALA A 116 -0.01 -15.32 1.78
C ALA A 116 1.22 -16.04 2.31
N MET A 117 2.20 -15.28 2.79
CA MET A 117 3.33 -15.76 3.58
C MET A 117 3.34 -15.05 4.93
N HIS A 118 3.49 -15.82 6.01
CA HIS A 118 3.67 -15.28 7.36
C HIS A 118 5.01 -14.55 7.45
N LYS A 119 5.00 -13.34 8.04
CA LYS A 119 6.19 -12.49 8.15
C LYS A 119 6.67 -12.40 9.59
N GLN A 120 5.75 -12.16 10.51
CA GLN A 120 6.09 -11.84 11.89
C GLN A 120 4.86 -12.00 12.77
N GLN A 121 5.09 -12.44 14.00
CA GLN A 121 4.10 -12.42 15.07
C GLN A 121 4.51 -11.41 16.15
N PHE A 122 3.54 -10.70 16.70
CA PHE A 122 3.69 -9.83 17.86
C PHE A 122 2.73 -10.24 18.98
N GLY A 123 3.18 -10.07 20.23
CA GLY A 123 2.42 -10.38 21.42
C GLY A 123 2.91 -11.64 22.16
N PRO A 124 2.12 -12.16 23.11
CA PRO A 124 0.75 -11.76 23.41
C PRO A 124 0.64 -10.36 24.04
N HIS A 125 -0.29 -9.56 23.53
CA HIS A 125 -0.68 -8.27 24.09
C HIS A 125 -1.89 -8.43 25.01
N THR A 126 -1.99 -7.64 26.08
CA THR A 126 -3.16 -7.60 26.95
C THR A 126 -4.22 -6.70 26.32
N GLY A 127 -5.33 -7.29 25.84
CA GLY A 127 -6.45 -6.53 25.30
C GLY A 127 -7.33 -5.95 26.39
N VAL A 128 -7.88 -4.77 26.12
CA VAL A 128 -8.86 -4.07 26.96
C VAL A 128 -10.11 -3.79 26.14
N THR A 129 -11.22 -3.50 26.81
CA THR A 129 -12.43 -3.04 26.12
C THR A 129 -12.32 -1.54 25.89
N GLN A 130 -12.33 -1.13 24.63
CA GLN A 130 -12.33 0.27 24.20
C GLN A 130 -13.78 0.78 24.00
N PRO A 131 -14.03 2.09 24.17
CA PRO A 131 -15.38 2.67 24.08
C PRO A 131 -15.98 2.53 22.68
N VAL A 132 -17.30 2.32 22.60
CA VAL A 132 -18.00 2.32 21.29
C VAL A 132 -18.11 3.75 20.79
N PRO A 133 -17.64 4.07 19.57
CA PRO A 133 -17.75 5.42 19.02
C PRO A 133 -19.20 5.86 18.88
N GLU A 134 -19.54 6.96 19.55
CA GLU A 134 -20.83 7.60 19.42
C GLU A 134 -20.94 8.33 18.07
N MET A 135 -22.17 8.55 17.63
CA MET A 135 -22.43 9.38 16.46
C MET A 135 -22.56 10.82 16.97
N THR A 136 -21.83 11.76 16.38
CA THR A 136 -22.04 13.18 16.69
C THR A 136 -23.47 13.57 16.31
N GLU A 137 -23.96 14.63 16.96
CA GLU A 137 -25.27 15.20 16.67
C GLU A 137 -25.36 15.74 15.23
N LEU A 138 -26.57 16.10 14.81
CA LEU A 138 -26.81 16.74 13.53
C LEU A 138 -26.12 18.12 13.47
N PRO A 139 -25.65 18.54 12.28
CA PRO A 139 -25.80 17.88 10.97
C PRO A 139 -24.70 16.85 10.62
N GLU A 140 -23.59 16.77 11.35
CA GLU A 140 -22.39 16.06 10.90
C GLU A 140 -22.54 14.53 10.93
N ARG A 141 -23.22 13.99 11.95
CA ARG A 141 -23.37 12.52 12.15
C ARG A 141 -22.07 11.73 12.00
N LEU A 142 -20.94 12.31 12.39
CA LEU A 142 -19.63 11.70 12.31
C LEU A 142 -19.46 10.63 13.40
N ARG A 143 -18.75 9.54 13.10
CA ARG A 143 -18.31 8.56 14.10
C ARG A 143 -16.80 8.52 14.09
N GLU A 144 -16.18 8.94 15.19
CA GLU A 144 -14.73 8.98 15.33
C GLU A 144 -14.28 7.95 16.38
N CYS A 145 -13.48 6.98 15.95
CA CYS A 145 -12.84 6.03 16.85
C CYS A 145 -11.57 6.66 17.44
N ARG A 146 -11.54 6.86 18.76
CA ARG A 146 -10.37 7.34 19.50
C ARG A 146 -9.88 6.27 20.48
N TRP A 147 -9.61 5.08 19.97
CA TRP A 147 -9.07 3.99 20.79
C TRP A 147 -7.58 4.22 21.04
N GLU A 148 -7.10 3.80 22.21
CA GLU A 148 -5.65 3.76 22.46
C GLU A 148 -5.00 2.58 21.71
N PRO A 149 -3.80 2.78 21.13
CA PRO A 149 -3.06 1.74 20.42
C PRO A 149 -2.39 0.71 21.35
#